data_AF-A0A398D1J2-F1
#
_entry.id   AF-A0A398D1J2-F1
#
_cell.length_a   1.000
_cell.length_b   1.000
_cell.length_c   1.000
_cell.angle_alpha   90.00
_cell.angle_beta   90.00
_cell.angle_gamma   90.00
#
_symmetry.space_group_name_H-M   'P 1'
#
loop_
_entity.id
_entity.type
_entity.pdbx_description
1 polymer ?
#
loop_
_entity_poly.entity_id
_entity_poly.type
_entity_poly.pdbx_seq_one_letter_code
_entity_poly.pdbx_strand_id
1 'polypeptide(L)'
;MTQNVLFHIILMALGIVVLLGAGFVGKTDKGGKKLSTHKALAGIGVILVLAGAIGLVVTRALIPTLPHFYIAVVAIVFMLLTLIGGLLYVKAVPAKKAALRKSHRFDAMIFFGLAGLAAIFGIITLLAMRR
;
A
#
# COMPACT_ATOMS: atom_id res chain seq x y z
N MET A 1 4.52 22.21 -11.42
CA MET A 1 4.91 20.78 -11.53
C MET A 1 5.33 20.17 -10.19
N THR A 2 6.07 20.91 -9.35
CA THR A 2 6.60 20.45 -8.05
C THR A 2 5.53 20.13 -6.99
N GLN A 3 4.43 20.88 -6.92
CA GLN A 3 3.41 20.71 -5.87
C GLN A 3 2.69 19.36 -5.96
N ASN A 4 2.36 18.87 -7.16
CA ASN A 4 1.68 17.59 -7.35
C ASN A 4 2.58 16.39 -7.04
N VAL A 5 3.88 16.51 -7.37
CA VAL A 5 4.88 15.50 -7.03
C VAL A 5 5.10 15.46 -5.51
N LEU A 6 5.18 16.61 -4.85
CA LEU A 6 5.29 16.68 -3.40
C LEU A 6 4.04 16.07 -2.72
N PHE A 7 2.85 16.40 -3.21
CA PHE A 7 1.60 15.85 -2.71
C PHE A 7 1.56 14.32 -2.86
N HIS A 8 1.98 13.79 -4.02
CA HIS A 8 2.16 12.36 -4.22
C HIS A 8 3.08 11.74 -3.17
N ILE A 9 4.28 12.29 -2.98
CA ILE A 9 5.26 11.77 -2.00
C ILE A 9 4.66 11.74 -0.60
N ILE A 10 4.00 12.82 -0.18
CA ILE A 10 3.37 12.92 1.15
C ILE A 10 2.29 11.86 1.32
N LEU A 11 1.37 11.74 0.35
CA LEU A 11 0.29 10.76 0.42
C LEU A 11 0.80 9.32 0.41
N MET A 12 1.82 9.00 -0.40
CA MET A 12 2.42 7.67 -0.44
C MET A 12 3.10 7.34 0.89
N ALA A 13 3.88 8.27 1.46
CA ALA A 13 4.56 8.07 2.73
C ALA A 13 3.55 7.89 3.88
N LEU A 14 2.57 8.77 4.00
CA LEU A 14 1.51 8.67 5.01
C LEU A 14 0.70 7.38 4.85
N GLY A 15 0.32 7.04 3.61
CA GLY A 15 -0.41 5.82 3.30
C GLY A 15 0.34 4.57 3.74
N ILE A 16 1.64 4.46 3.41
CA ILE A 16 2.46 3.32 3.83
C ILE A 16 2.61 3.25 5.36
N VAL A 17 2.84 4.38 6.03
CA VAL A 17 2.94 4.41 7.50
C VAL A 17 1.64 3.93 8.15
N VAL A 18 0.49 4.38 7.65
CA VAL A 18 -0.83 3.93 8.13
C VAL A 18 -1.03 2.43 7.87
N LEU A 19 -0.62 1.92 6.70
CA LEU A 19 -0.69 0.49 6.36
C LEU A 19 0.22 -0.36 7.25
N LEU A 20 1.43 0.10 7.58
CA LEU A 20 2.31 -0.56 8.55
C LEU A 20 1.67 -0.62 9.94
N GLY A 21 1.08 0.49 10.39
CA GLY A 21 0.30 0.54 11.62
C GLY A 21 -0.87 -0.45 11.62
N ALA A 22 -1.61 -0.53 10.51
CA ALA A 22 -2.66 -1.53 10.32
C ALA A 22 -2.11 -2.96 10.45
N GLY A 23 -0.97 -3.25 9.82
CA GLY A 23 -0.30 -4.55 9.91
C GLY A 23 0.09 -4.92 11.35
N PHE A 24 0.60 -3.96 12.13
CA PHE A 24 0.93 -4.17 13.54
C PHE A 24 -0.31 -4.47 14.40
N VAL A 25 -1.39 -3.72 14.20
CA VAL A 25 -2.69 -3.98 14.86
C VAL A 25 -3.21 -5.37 14.49
N GLY A 26 -3.12 -5.77 13.22
CA GLY A 26 -3.56 -7.10 12.75
C GLY A 26 -2.71 -8.27 13.26
N LYS A 27 -1.41 -8.05 13.57
CA LYS A 27 -0.53 -9.07 14.16
C LYS A 27 -0.84 -9.32 15.64
N THR A 28 -1.21 -8.27 16.37
CA THR A 28 -1.45 -8.31 17.83
C THR A 28 -2.89 -8.70 18.20
N ASP A 29 -3.67 -9.14 17.22
CA ASP A 29 -5.11 -9.31 17.37
C ASP A 29 -5.51 -10.72 17.85
N LYS A 30 -6.33 -10.75 18.91
CA LYS A 30 -7.00 -11.94 19.47
C LYS A 30 -8.52 -11.73 19.65
N GLY A 31 -9.13 -10.64 19.16
CA GLY A 31 -10.57 -10.36 19.39
C GLY A 31 -11.25 -9.39 18.41
N GLY A 32 -12.59 -9.42 18.34
CA GLY A 32 -13.36 -8.73 17.28
C GLY A 32 -13.21 -7.20 17.19
N LYS A 33 -12.93 -6.50 18.30
CA LYS A 33 -12.82 -5.02 18.33
C LYS A 33 -11.57 -4.51 17.59
N LYS A 34 -10.43 -5.19 17.72
CA LYS A 34 -9.17 -4.80 17.06
C LYS A 34 -9.17 -5.14 15.56
N LEU A 35 -9.94 -6.15 15.15
CA LEU A 35 -10.14 -6.47 13.74
C LEU A 35 -10.83 -5.32 13.00
N SER A 36 -11.74 -4.60 13.68
CA SER A 36 -12.37 -3.39 13.16
C SER A 36 -11.34 -2.27 12.95
N THR A 37 -10.46 -2.04 13.93
CA THR A 37 -9.38 -1.05 13.84
C THR A 37 -8.39 -1.37 12.72
N HIS A 38 -7.97 -2.63 12.58
CA HIS A 38 -7.11 -3.07 11.48
C HIS A 38 -7.73 -2.75 10.12
N LYS A 39 -9.01 -3.09 9.92
CA LYS A 39 -9.73 -2.79 8.67
C LYS A 39 -9.85 -1.30 8.39
N ALA A 40 -10.18 -0.50 9.41
CA ALA A 40 -10.33 0.94 9.27
C ALA A 40 -9.00 1.59 8.86
N LEU A 41 -7.91 1.27 9.58
CA LEU A 41 -6.58 1.76 9.24
C LEU A 41 -6.12 1.27 7.86
N ALA A 42 -6.37 -0.01 7.53
CA ALA A 42 -6.04 -0.54 6.22
C ALA A 42 -6.78 0.19 5.10
N GLY A 43 -8.08 0.45 5.27
CA GLY A 43 -8.90 1.19 4.32
C GLY A 43 -8.40 2.62 4.11
N ILE A 44 -8.12 3.36 5.19
CA ILE A 44 -7.56 4.72 5.12
C ILE A 44 -6.20 4.69 4.39
N GLY A 45 -5.32 3.76 4.75
CA GLY A 45 -4.01 3.63 4.13
C GLY A 45 -4.08 3.35 2.63
N VAL A 46 -4.97 2.44 2.20
CA VAL A 46 -5.20 2.17 0.77
C VAL A 46 -5.71 3.42 0.05
N ILE A 47 -6.66 4.15 0.63
CA ILE A 47 -7.20 5.38 0.03
C ILE A 47 -6.09 6.41 -0.16
N LEU A 48 -5.20 6.60 0.83
CA LEU A 48 -4.09 7.54 0.73
C LEU A 48 -3.12 7.17 -0.40
N VAL A 49 -2.73 5.89 -0.50
CA VAL A 49 -1.84 5.39 -1.57
C VAL A 49 -2.48 5.59 -2.95
N LEU A 50 -3.75 5.21 -3.11
CA LEU A 50 -4.46 5.35 -4.38
C LEU A 50 -4.66 6.83 -4.75
N ALA A 51 -5.00 7.70 -3.79
CA ALA A 51 -5.14 9.13 -4.03
C ALA A 51 -3.81 9.76 -4.47
N GLY A 52 -2.69 9.35 -3.88
CA GLY A 52 -1.35 9.79 -4.29
C GLY A 52 -1.02 9.38 -5.72
N ALA A 53 -1.32 8.15 -6.11
CA ALA A 53 -1.09 7.65 -7.48
C ALA A 53 -2.03 8.31 -8.50
N ILE A 54 -3.33 8.33 -8.23
CA ILE A 54 -4.35 8.92 -9.11
C ILE A 54 -4.12 10.43 -9.27
N GLY A 55 -3.71 11.13 -8.21
CA GLY A 55 -3.39 12.56 -8.26
C GLY A 55 -2.34 12.89 -9.32
N LEU A 56 -1.30 12.06 -9.48
CA LEU A 56 -0.31 12.24 -10.56
C LEU A 56 -0.91 12.05 -11.96
N VAL A 57 -1.79 11.06 -12.12
CA VAL A 57 -2.44 10.75 -13.39
C VAL A 57 -3.39 11.87 -13.80
N VAL A 58 -4.30 12.27 -12.90
CA VAL A 58 -5.33 13.29 -13.15
C VAL A 58 -4.70 14.64 -13.45
N THR A 59 -3.63 15.00 -12.75
CA THR A 59 -2.92 16.27 -12.98
C THR A 59 -1.95 16.24 -14.14
N ARG A 60 -1.85 15.11 -14.87
CA ARG A 60 -0.89 14.88 -15.97
C ARG A 60 0.57 15.17 -15.55
N ALA A 61 0.87 15.04 -14.27
CA ALA A 61 2.20 15.23 -13.71
C ALA A 61 3.01 13.92 -13.63
N LEU A 62 2.45 12.82 -14.16
CA LEU A 62 3.09 11.53 -14.22
C LEU A 62 4.23 11.53 -15.24
N ILE A 63 5.47 11.50 -14.74
CA ILE A 63 6.65 11.14 -15.51
C ILE A 63 7.05 9.73 -15.05
N PRO A 64 6.76 8.67 -15.83
CA PRO A 64 7.08 7.31 -15.42
C PRO A 64 8.60 7.11 -15.44
N THR A 65 9.22 7.19 -14.28
CA THR A 65 10.66 6.97 -14.16
C THR A 65 10.93 5.50 -13.94
N LEU A 66 11.82 4.93 -14.75
CA LEU A 66 12.20 3.54 -14.63
C LEU A 66 13.36 3.39 -13.65
N PRO A 67 13.34 2.36 -12.78
CA PRO A 67 12.33 1.29 -12.69
C PRO A 67 11.18 1.60 -11.72
N HIS A 68 11.17 2.77 -11.05
CA HIS A 68 10.20 3.14 -10.01
C HIS A 68 8.74 2.87 -10.40
N PHE A 69 8.34 3.32 -11.60
CA PHE A 69 6.95 3.24 -12.06
C PHE A 69 6.41 1.80 -12.11
N TYR A 70 7.12 0.87 -12.76
CA TYR A 70 6.63 -0.51 -12.87
C TYR A 70 6.60 -1.22 -11.52
N ILE A 71 7.62 -1.01 -10.67
CA ILE A 71 7.66 -1.59 -9.33
C ILE A 71 6.48 -1.07 -8.49
N ALA A 72 6.18 0.23 -8.58
CA ALA A 72 5.05 0.83 -7.88
C ALA A 72 3.70 0.27 -8.36
N VAL A 73 3.51 0.06 -9.66
CA VAL A 73 2.30 -0.56 -10.21
C VAL A 73 2.12 -1.98 -9.68
N VAL A 74 3.17 -2.80 -9.69
CA VAL A 74 3.10 -4.17 -9.16
C VAL A 74 2.83 -4.15 -7.65
N ALA A 75 3.45 -3.24 -6.90
CA ALA A 75 3.15 -3.05 -5.48
C ALA A 75 1.66 -2.75 -5.24
N ILE A 76 1.06 -1.84 -6.02
CA ILE A 76 -0.36 -1.50 -5.92
C ILE A 76 -1.25 -2.72 -6.19
N VAL A 77 -0.89 -3.59 -7.14
CA VAL A 77 -1.63 -4.84 -7.37
C VAL A 77 -1.63 -5.73 -6.12
N PHE A 78 -0.47 -5.96 -5.50
CA PHE A 78 -0.40 -6.75 -4.26
C PHE A 78 -1.11 -6.09 -3.08
N MET A 79 -1.12 -4.76 -2.99
CA MET A 79 -1.92 -4.02 -2.01
C MET A 79 -3.41 -4.30 -2.18
N LEU A 80 -3.92 -4.28 -3.42
CA LEU A 80 -5.32 -4.58 -3.72
C LEU A 80 -5.67 -6.05 -3.44
N LEU A 81 -4.80 -6.99 -3.80
CA LEU A 81 -4.96 -8.41 -3.45
C LEU A 81 -5.02 -8.61 -1.93
N THR A 82 -4.18 -7.90 -1.18
CA THR A 82 -4.19 -7.90 0.29
C THR A 82 -5.55 -7.45 0.83
N LEU A 83 -6.10 -6.35 0.29
CA LEU A 83 -7.43 -5.84 0.68
C LEU A 83 -8.53 -6.86 0.38
N ILE A 84 -8.54 -7.43 -0.83
CA ILE A 84 -9.52 -8.45 -1.26
C ILE A 84 -9.42 -9.67 -0.34
N GLY A 85 -8.22 -10.20 -0.11
CA GLY A 85 -7.99 -11.34 0.78
C GLY A 85 -8.47 -11.08 2.22
N GLY A 86 -8.28 -9.84 2.72
CA GLY A 86 -8.77 -9.42 4.03
C GLY A 86 -10.30 -9.39 4.11
N LEU A 87 -10.98 -8.88 3.08
CA LEU A 87 -12.44 -8.87 2.99
C LEU A 87 -13.02 -10.29 2.89
N LEU A 88 -12.39 -11.16 2.08
CA LEU A 88 -12.78 -12.56 1.94
C LEU A 88 -12.61 -13.33 3.26
N TYR A 89 -11.52 -13.10 4.00
CA TYR A 89 -11.28 -13.74 5.29
C TYR A 89 -12.42 -13.50 6.30
N VAL A 90 -13.00 -12.29 6.30
CA VAL A 90 -14.07 -11.91 7.22
C VAL A 90 -15.35 -12.70 6.94
N LYS A 91 -15.65 -12.93 5.65
CA LYS A 91 -16.86 -13.63 5.19
C LYS A 91 -16.65 -15.16 5.08
N ALA A 92 -15.42 -15.64 5.21
CA ALA A 92 -15.09 -17.04 5.00
C ALA A 92 -15.55 -17.96 6.14
N VAL A 93 -15.93 -19.18 5.77
CA VAL A 93 -16.15 -20.28 6.71
C VAL A 93 -14.85 -20.67 7.43
N PRO A 94 -14.91 -21.18 8.68
CA PRO A 94 -13.72 -21.47 9.48
C PRO A 94 -12.64 -22.30 8.78
N ALA A 95 -13.05 -23.31 7.99
CA ALA A 95 -12.15 -24.19 7.25
C ALA A 95 -11.23 -23.45 6.25
N LYS A 96 -11.68 -22.31 5.69
CA LYS A 96 -10.89 -21.53 4.71
C LYS A 96 -10.08 -20.39 5.35
N LYS A 97 -10.34 -20.05 6.61
CA LYS A 97 -9.73 -18.88 7.28
C LYS A 97 -8.21 -19.00 7.39
N ALA A 98 -7.68 -20.18 7.70
CA ALA A 98 -6.24 -20.38 7.85
C ALA A 98 -5.47 -20.11 6.54
N ALA A 99 -5.95 -20.68 5.43
CA ALA A 99 -5.36 -20.48 4.10
C ALA A 99 -5.45 -19.01 3.65
N LEU A 100 -6.61 -18.36 3.82
CA LEU A 100 -6.80 -16.95 3.48
C LEU A 100 -5.91 -16.03 4.31
N ARG A 101 -5.72 -16.32 5.61
CA ARG A 101 -4.80 -15.56 6.47
C ARG A 101 -3.35 -15.68 6.00
N LYS A 102 -2.94 -16.87 5.55
CA LYS A 102 -1.58 -17.09 5.01
C LYS A 102 -1.39 -16.32 3.71
N SER A 103 -2.33 -16.42 2.77
CA SER A 103 -2.29 -15.66 1.51
C SER A 103 -2.26 -14.15 1.75
N HIS A 104 -3.18 -13.63 2.55
CA HIS A 104 -3.26 -12.20 2.88
C HIS A 104 -1.95 -11.66 3.46
N ARG A 105 -1.29 -12.41 4.35
CA ARG A 105 0.00 -12.03 4.92
C ARG A 105 1.12 -12.05 3.87
N PHE A 106 1.11 -13.04 3.00
CA PHE A 106 2.08 -13.16 1.93
C PHE A 106 1.96 -11.99 0.93
N ASP A 107 0.74 -11.67 0.50
CA ASP A 107 0.46 -10.53 -0.38
C ASP A 107 0.91 -9.21 0.26
N ALA A 108 0.63 -9.04 1.56
CA ALA A 108 1.06 -7.85 2.32
C ALA A 108 2.59 -7.74 2.39
N MET A 109 3.30 -8.86 2.62
CA MET A 109 4.76 -8.89 2.65
C MET A 109 5.36 -8.49 1.30
N ILE A 110 4.82 -9.04 0.20
CA ILE A 110 5.27 -8.67 -1.15
C ILE A 110 5.01 -7.18 -1.40
N PHE A 111 3.81 -6.69 -1.07
CA PHE A 111 3.48 -5.27 -1.18
C PHE A 111 4.51 -4.39 -0.47
N PHE A 112 4.79 -4.64 0.82
CA PHE A 112 5.74 -3.80 1.57
C PHE A 112 7.16 -3.89 1.02
N GLY A 113 7.60 -5.07 0.57
CA GLY A 113 8.90 -5.24 -0.08
C GLY A 113 9.02 -4.42 -1.36
N LEU A 114 8.03 -4.52 -2.25
CA LEU A 114 7.98 -3.77 -3.50
C LEU A 114 7.80 -2.27 -3.27
N ALA A 115 6.99 -1.87 -2.29
CA ALA A 115 6.77 -0.47 -1.96
C ALA A 115 8.04 0.18 -1.40
N GLY A 116 8.81 -0.54 -0.57
CA GLY A 116 10.13 -0.11 -0.12
C GLY A 116 11.10 0.06 -1.29
N LEU A 117 11.13 -0.90 -2.21
CA LEU A 117 11.97 -0.82 -3.42
C LEU A 117 11.55 0.35 -4.33
N ALA A 118 10.25 0.56 -4.53
CA ALA A 118 9.72 1.71 -5.26
C ALA A 118 10.15 3.03 -4.60
N ALA A 119 10.08 3.14 -3.28
CA ALA A 119 10.51 4.34 -2.56
C ALA A 119 12.00 4.64 -2.79
N ILE A 120 12.88 3.63 -2.74
CA ILE A 120 14.31 3.78 -3.02
C ILE A 120 14.54 4.33 -4.44
N PHE A 121 13.94 3.72 -5.46
CA PHE A 121 14.07 4.20 -6.84
C PHE A 121 13.45 5.58 -7.06
N GLY A 122 12.36 5.90 -6.36
CA GLY A 122 11.77 7.23 -6.38
C GLY A 122 12.73 8.29 -5.84
N ILE A 123 13.41 8.01 -4.72
CA ILE A 123 14.42 8.90 -4.14
C ILE A 123 15.61 9.07 -5.09
N ILE A 124 16.16 7.97 -5.64
CA ILE A 124 17.28 8.02 -6.60
C ILE A 124 16.92 8.90 -7.79
N THR A 125 15.72 8.73 -8.35
CA THR A 125 15.23 9.55 -9.48
C THR A 125 15.18 11.03 -9.10
N LEU A 126 14.61 11.35 -7.93
CA LEU A 126 14.52 12.74 -7.45
C LEU A 126 15.90 13.38 -7.26
N LEU A 127 16.88 12.61 -6.79
CA LEU A 127 18.26 13.09 -6.64
C LEU A 127 18.95 13.28 -7.99
N ALA A 128 18.71 12.40 -8.97
CA ALA A 128 19.27 12.50 -10.30
C ALA A 128 18.74 13.73 -11.07
N MET A 129 17.46 14.08 -10.92
CA MET A 129 16.86 15.25 -11.56
C MET A 129 17.26 16.60 -10.95
N ARG A 130 17.91 16.59 -9.77
CA ARG A 130 18.42 17.81 -9.11
C ARG A 130 19.86 18.17 -9.52
N ARG A 131 20.52 17.32 -10.31
CA ARG A 131 21.84 17.56 -10.91
C ARG A 131 21.67 18.05 -12.34
#